data_AF-A0A078IML9-F1
#
_entry.id   AF-A0A078IML9-F1
#
_cell.length_a   1.000
_cell.length_b   1.000
_cell.length_c   1.000
_cell.angle_alpha   90.00
_cell.angle_beta   90.00
_cell.angle_gamma   90.00
#
_symmetry.space_group_name_H-M   'P 1'
#
loop_
_entity.id
_entity.type
_entity.pdbx_description
1 polymer ?
#
loop_
_entity_poly.entity_id
_entity_poly.type
_entity_poly.pdbx_seq_one_letter_code
_entity_poly.pdbx_strand_id
1 'polypeptide(L)'
;MFLLRRYTKRRLFSISTLDFKPFNESIIRHFTSLEPLQTSDSNPSSTKGDYFAAINHVVNLVRREIHPERSLNRLRLPVTSEFVFRVLRATSRSANDSLRFFNWARSNPSYTPTSMEYEQLAKSLALHKKYESMWKILKQMKDLSLDISGETLCFIIEQYGKNGHVDQAVELFNGVGKILGCQQTVEVYNSLLHALYEQERV
;
A
#
# COMPACT_ATOMS: atom_id res chain seq x y z
N MET A 1 20.34 -0.27 -43.93
CA MET A 1 19.07 -0.88 -43.45
C MET A 1 19.40 -2.06 -42.55
N PHE A 2 18.90 -1.98 -41.32
CA PHE A 2 18.58 -3.07 -40.38
C PHE A 2 19.67 -4.04 -39.86
N LEU A 3 20.06 -3.70 -38.62
CA LEU A 3 20.53 -4.54 -37.53
C LEU A 3 19.83 -5.91 -37.43
N LEU A 4 20.59 -7.00 -37.35
CA LEU A 4 20.12 -8.28 -36.79
C LEU A 4 21.06 -8.78 -35.69
N ARG A 5 20.63 -8.47 -34.46
CA ARG A 5 20.66 -9.28 -33.23
C ARG A 5 21.85 -10.25 -33.05
N ARG A 6 22.84 -9.77 -32.30
CA ARG A 6 23.54 -10.60 -31.30
C ARG A 6 22.63 -10.73 -30.08
N TYR A 7 21.92 -11.84 -29.94
CA TYR A 7 21.25 -12.21 -28.67
C TYR A 7 22.23 -13.04 -27.85
N THR A 8 22.92 -12.37 -26.93
CA THR A 8 23.82 -12.97 -25.95
C THR A 8 23.01 -13.68 -24.85
N LYS A 9 23.22 -15.00 -24.77
CA LYS A 9 23.19 -15.87 -23.59
C LYS A 9 23.00 -15.10 -22.26
N ARG A 10 21.80 -15.13 -21.67
CA ARG A 10 21.61 -14.86 -20.24
C ARG A 10 21.46 -16.20 -19.52
N ARG A 11 22.41 -16.45 -18.62
CA ARG A 11 22.49 -17.58 -17.68
C ARG A 11 21.13 -17.87 -17.05
N LEU A 12 20.63 -19.07 -17.29
CA LEU A 12 19.70 -19.75 -16.39
C LEU A 12 20.49 -20.05 -15.11
N PHE A 13 20.28 -19.27 -14.06
CA PHE A 13 20.72 -19.67 -12.73
C PHE A 13 19.71 -20.69 -12.21
N SER A 14 20.20 -21.91 -11.99
CA SER A 14 19.50 -23.00 -11.31
C SER A 14 18.88 -22.49 -10.01
N ILE A 15 17.55 -22.62 -9.89
CA ILE A 15 16.82 -22.41 -8.65
C ILE A 15 17.02 -23.69 -7.83
N SER A 16 18.22 -23.88 -7.31
CA SER A 16 18.54 -24.94 -6.36
C SER A 16 18.92 -24.28 -5.04
N THR A 17 18.06 -24.52 -4.05
CA THR A 17 18.35 -24.38 -2.61
C THR A 17 18.82 -22.99 -2.14
N LEU A 18 17.92 -21.99 -2.19
CA LEU A 18 17.96 -20.94 -1.17
C LEU A 18 17.34 -21.54 0.09
N ASP A 19 18.16 -21.77 1.12
CA ASP A 19 17.70 -22.11 2.47
C ASP A 19 16.81 -20.99 2.98
N PHE A 20 15.50 -21.14 2.75
CA PHE A 20 14.48 -20.35 3.43
C PHE A 20 14.54 -20.76 4.90
N LYS A 21 15.32 -20.03 5.72
CA LYS A 21 15.09 -20.08 7.16
C LYS A 21 13.64 -19.63 7.38
N PRO A 22 12.76 -20.49 7.93
CA PRO A 22 11.42 -20.06 8.28
C PRO A 22 11.53 -18.87 9.23
N PHE A 23 10.67 -17.87 9.05
CA PHE A 23 10.55 -16.78 10.03
C PHE A 23 10.37 -17.39 11.42
N ASN A 24 11.07 -16.82 12.41
CA ASN A 24 11.05 -17.31 13.80
C ASN A 24 9.59 -17.52 14.25
N GLU A 25 9.27 -18.64 14.91
CA GLU A 25 7.92 -18.90 15.42
C GLU A 25 7.39 -17.74 16.27
N SER A 26 8.27 -17.01 16.96
CA SER A 26 7.90 -15.80 17.72
C SER A 26 7.34 -14.69 16.84
N ILE A 27 7.84 -14.51 15.62
CA ILE A 27 7.36 -13.50 14.65
C ILE A 27 5.99 -13.92 14.12
N ILE A 28 5.83 -15.20 13.78
CA ILE A 28 4.55 -15.76 13.31
C ILE A 28 3.50 -15.67 14.41
N ARG A 29 3.85 -15.99 15.66
CA ARG A 29 2.98 -15.81 16.83
C ARG A 29 2.61 -14.35 17.03
N HIS A 30 3.55 -13.41 16.94
CA HIS A 30 3.24 -11.97 17.09
C HIS A 30 2.26 -11.46 16.02
N PHE A 31 2.33 -11.94 14.78
CA PHE A 31 1.32 -11.61 13.78
C PHE A 31 -0.03 -12.30 14.04
N THR A 32 -0.07 -13.39 14.80
CA THR A 32 -1.28 -14.21 15.05
C THR A 32 -2.01 -13.80 16.32
N SER A 33 -1.28 -13.42 17.38
CA SER A 33 -1.82 -12.88 18.61
C SER A 33 -2.03 -11.37 18.44
N LEU A 34 -3.25 -10.96 18.12
CA LEU A 34 -3.73 -9.58 18.25
C LEU A 34 -3.75 -9.16 19.74
N GLU A 35 -2.64 -9.25 20.45
CA GLU A 35 -2.52 -8.77 21.83
C GLU A 35 -1.94 -7.36 21.84
N PRO A 36 -2.63 -6.38 22.47
CA PRO A 36 -1.98 -5.17 22.93
C PRO A 36 -0.90 -5.58 23.93
N LEU A 37 0.31 -5.04 23.74
CA LEU A 37 1.46 -5.10 24.65
C LEU A 37 1.10 -5.51 26.09
N GLN A 38 1.15 -6.81 26.39
CA GLN A 38 1.27 -7.28 27.76
C GLN A 38 2.53 -8.14 27.90
N THR A 39 3.31 -7.73 28.88
CA THR A 39 4.68 -8.11 29.17
C THR A 39 4.76 -9.54 29.71
N SER A 40 5.51 -10.42 29.05
CA SER A 40 6.19 -11.53 29.73
C SER A 40 7.51 -11.90 29.02
N ASP A 41 8.61 -11.57 29.70
CA ASP A 41 9.92 -12.23 29.73
C ASP A 41 10.62 -12.66 28.42
N SER A 42 10.73 -11.76 27.45
CA SER A 42 11.86 -11.78 26.50
C SER A 42 12.20 -10.38 25.99
N ASN A 43 13.50 -10.06 25.92
CA ASN A 43 14.05 -8.73 25.63
C ASN A 43 13.24 -7.91 24.60
N PRO A 44 12.53 -6.83 24.99
CA PRO A 44 11.60 -6.09 24.13
C PRO A 44 12.28 -5.33 22.97
N SER A 45 13.62 -5.20 22.99
CA SER A 45 14.39 -4.62 21.88
C SER A 45 14.57 -5.59 20.70
N SER A 46 14.59 -6.91 20.94
CA SER A 46 14.82 -7.92 19.90
C SER A 46 13.58 -8.12 19.03
N THR A 47 12.41 -8.31 19.64
CA THR A 47 11.16 -8.67 18.95
C THR A 47 10.64 -7.56 18.02
N LYS A 48 10.76 -6.30 18.44
CA LYS A 48 10.41 -5.14 17.59
C LYS A 48 11.39 -5.00 16.41
N GLY A 49 12.66 -5.31 16.64
CA GLY A 49 13.70 -5.35 15.60
C GLY A 49 13.42 -6.47 14.59
N ASP A 50 13.03 -7.64 15.06
CA ASP A 50 12.71 -8.81 14.25
C ASP A 50 11.48 -8.59 13.36
N TYR A 51 10.43 -7.98 13.90
CA TYR A 51 9.25 -7.58 13.14
C TYR A 51 9.60 -6.52 12.07
N PHE A 52 10.41 -5.52 12.43
CA PHE A 52 10.84 -4.50 11.49
C PHE A 52 11.75 -5.09 10.40
N ALA A 53 12.60 -6.04 10.75
CA ALA A 53 13.40 -6.81 9.79
C ALA A 53 12.51 -7.62 8.85
N ALA A 54 11.41 -8.22 9.36
CA ALA A 54 10.44 -8.95 8.55
C ALA A 54 9.77 -8.05 7.51
N ILE A 55 9.27 -6.88 7.91
CA ILE A 55 8.69 -5.91 6.96
C ILE A 55 9.72 -5.50 5.92
N ASN A 56 10.93 -5.12 6.33
CA ASN A 56 11.95 -4.68 5.39
C ASN A 56 12.37 -5.80 4.42
N HIS A 57 12.41 -7.03 4.89
CA HIS A 57 12.68 -8.19 4.05
C HIS A 57 11.60 -8.35 2.97
N VAL A 58 10.33 -8.30 3.38
CA VAL A 58 9.17 -8.38 2.46
C VAL A 58 9.18 -7.22 1.47
N VAL A 59 9.40 -5.99 1.92
CA VAL A 59 9.50 -4.80 1.06
C VAL A 59 10.62 -4.95 0.04
N ASN A 60 11.79 -5.43 0.46
CA ASN A 60 12.92 -5.65 -0.44
C ASN A 60 12.66 -6.76 -1.46
N LEU A 61 11.96 -7.82 -1.05
CA LEU A 61 11.52 -8.89 -1.94
C LEU A 61 10.55 -8.35 -2.99
N VAL A 62 9.52 -7.60 -2.58
CA VAL A 62 8.55 -6.96 -3.49
C VAL A 62 9.25 -6.02 -4.49
N ARG A 63 10.27 -5.28 -4.06
CA ARG A 63 11.04 -4.36 -4.92
C ARG A 63 11.97 -5.07 -5.91
N ARG A 64 12.60 -6.17 -5.50
CA ARG A 64 13.65 -6.84 -6.29
C ARG A 64 13.10 -7.90 -7.22
N GLU A 65 12.00 -8.56 -6.83
CA GLU A 65 11.46 -9.67 -7.60
C GLU A 65 10.46 -9.21 -8.66
N ILE A 66 10.54 -9.87 -9.82
CA ILE A 66 9.59 -9.66 -10.92
C ILE A 66 8.22 -10.26 -10.54
N HIS A 67 8.23 -11.39 -9.83
CA HIS A 67 7.05 -12.13 -9.37
C HIS A 67 7.11 -12.42 -7.87
N PRO A 68 6.91 -11.40 -7.00
CA PRO A 68 7.06 -11.55 -5.55
C PRO A 68 6.06 -12.54 -4.94
N GLU A 69 4.93 -12.82 -5.61
CA GLU A 69 3.85 -13.65 -5.10
C GLU A 69 4.32 -15.07 -4.74
N ARG A 70 5.20 -15.64 -5.55
CA ARG A 70 5.74 -17.00 -5.31
C ARG A 70 6.58 -17.04 -4.04
N SER A 71 7.45 -16.06 -3.87
CA SER A 71 8.35 -16.00 -2.72
C SER A 71 7.60 -15.61 -1.45
N LEU A 72 6.61 -14.72 -1.54
CA LEU A 72 5.73 -14.37 -0.43
C LEU A 72 4.89 -15.59 0.04
N ASN A 73 4.35 -16.39 -0.88
CA ASN A 73 3.64 -17.63 -0.54
C ASN A 73 4.53 -18.66 0.17
N ARG A 74 5.83 -18.70 -0.15
CA ARG A 74 6.80 -19.60 0.50
C ARG A 74 7.10 -19.20 1.94
N LEU A 75 6.98 -17.92 2.28
CA LEU A 75 7.22 -17.43 3.64
C LEU A 75 6.11 -17.84 4.62
N ARG A 76 4.93 -18.26 4.12
CA ARG A 76 3.77 -18.68 4.93
C ARG A 76 3.44 -17.71 6.07
N LEU A 77 3.63 -16.42 5.81
CA LEU A 77 3.34 -15.39 6.80
C LEU A 77 1.82 -15.20 6.91
N PRO A 78 1.27 -15.08 8.14
CA PRO A 78 -0.12 -14.69 8.32
C PRO A 78 -0.34 -13.29 7.74
N VAL A 79 -1.29 -13.18 6.82
CA VAL A 79 -1.65 -11.92 6.14
C VAL A 79 -2.70 -11.21 6.99
N THR A 80 -2.24 -10.44 7.97
CA THR A 80 -3.10 -9.60 8.81
C THR A 80 -3.20 -8.18 8.29
N SER A 81 -4.29 -7.48 8.62
CA SER A 81 -4.52 -6.08 8.21
C SER A 81 -3.38 -5.16 8.64
N GLU A 82 -2.91 -5.26 9.89
CA GLU A 82 -1.77 -4.47 10.37
C GLU A 82 -0.49 -4.72 9.57
N PHE A 83 -0.17 -5.99 9.30
CA PHE A 83 0.99 -6.35 8.50
C PHE A 83 0.90 -5.72 7.10
N VAL A 84 -0.24 -5.89 6.44
CA VAL A 84 -0.47 -5.37 5.09
C VAL A 84 -0.37 -3.84 5.09
N PHE A 85 -1.02 -3.16 6.01
CA PHE A 85 -0.95 -1.71 6.17
C PHE A 85 0.49 -1.23 6.32
N ARG A 86 1.28 -1.87 7.19
CA ARG A 86 2.68 -1.47 7.44
C ARG A 86 3.58 -1.72 6.23
N VAL A 87 3.40 -2.83 5.52
CA VAL A 87 4.14 -3.08 4.28
C VAL A 87 3.74 -2.08 3.20
N LEU A 88 2.44 -1.78 3.02
CA LEU A 88 1.96 -0.77 2.07
C LEU A 88 2.55 0.62 2.35
N ARG A 89 2.61 1.00 3.63
CA ARG A 89 3.24 2.26 4.04
C ARG A 89 4.72 2.28 3.69
N ALA A 90 5.43 1.16 3.84
CA ALA A 90 6.84 1.03 3.49
C ALA A 90 7.10 0.90 1.97
N THR A 91 6.15 0.39 1.19
CA THR A 91 6.22 0.35 -0.28
C THR A 91 5.69 1.62 -0.94
N SER A 92 5.15 2.58 -0.18
CA SER A 92 4.56 3.84 -0.68
C SER A 92 5.46 4.65 -1.64
N ARG A 93 6.77 4.41 -1.63
CA ARG A 93 7.75 4.96 -2.59
C ARG A 93 7.53 4.52 -4.03
N SER A 94 6.78 3.44 -4.28
CA SER A 94 6.43 2.95 -5.61
C SER A 94 4.99 2.47 -5.63
N ALA A 95 4.14 3.19 -6.36
CA ALA A 95 2.73 2.82 -6.55
C ALA A 95 2.57 1.40 -7.10
N ASN A 96 3.43 0.98 -8.01
CA ASN A 96 3.38 -0.36 -8.61
C ASN A 96 3.72 -1.46 -7.59
N ASP A 97 4.65 -1.20 -6.68
CA ASP A 97 5.04 -2.18 -5.65
C ASP A 97 3.92 -2.36 -4.63
N SER A 98 3.35 -1.24 -4.16
CA SER A 98 2.19 -1.25 -3.26
C SER A 98 0.99 -1.96 -3.89
N LEU A 99 0.68 -1.69 -5.16
CA LEU A 99 -0.43 -2.36 -5.86
C LEU A 99 -0.21 -3.86 -6.00
N ARG A 100 0.99 -4.28 -6.43
CA ARG A 100 1.31 -5.72 -6.59
C ARG A 100 1.22 -6.45 -5.26
N PHE A 101 1.81 -5.89 -4.21
CA PHE A 101 1.73 -6.45 -2.86
C PHE A 101 0.28 -6.53 -2.36
N PHE A 102 -0.53 -5.49 -2.54
CA PHE A 102 -1.92 -5.49 -2.11
C PHE A 102 -2.77 -6.54 -2.83
N ASN A 103 -2.58 -6.69 -4.15
CA ASN A 103 -3.27 -7.70 -4.94
C ASN A 103 -2.89 -9.12 -4.50
N TRP A 104 -1.61 -9.35 -4.20
CA TRP A 104 -1.17 -10.60 -3.60
C TRP A 104 -1.83 -10.82 -2.23
N ALA A 105 -1.81 -9.82 -1.35
CA ALA A 105 -2.42 -9.94 -0.02
C ALA A 105 -3.89 -10.35 -0.14
N ARG A 106 -4.65 -9.70 -1.02
CA ARG A 106 -6.07 -10.00 -1.31
C ARG A 106 -6.32 -11.36 -1.95
N SER A 107 -5.32 -11.99 -2.56
CA SER A 107 -5.46 -13.34 -3.08
C SER A 107 -5.52 -14.40 -1.97
N ASN A 108 -5.19 -14.03 -0.72
CA ASN A 108 -5.28 -14.92 0.43
C ASN A 108 -6.72 -14.98 0.96
N PRO A 109 -7.36 -16.17 1.01
CA PRO A 109 -8.75 -16.31 1.42
C PRO A 109 -9.04 -15.88 2.86
N SER A 110 -8.04 -15.93 3.74
CA SER A 110 -8.16 -15.56 5.15
C SER A 110 -8.01 -14.06 5.41
N TYR A 111 -7.71 -13.26 4.38
CA TYR A 111 -7.46 -11.84 4.52
C TYR A 111 -8.63 -11.01 3.95
N THR A 112 -9.21 -10.17 4.80
CA THR A 112 -10.21 -9.18 4.40
C THR A 112 -9.63 -7.78 4.65
N PRO A 113 -9.38 -6.99 3.59
CA PRO A 113 -8.89 -5.62 3.77
C PRO A 113 -9.91 -4.74 4.47
N THR A 114 -9.41 -3.86 5.33
CA THR A 114 -10.18 -2.79 5.99
C THR A 114 -10.06 -1.48 5.21
N SER A 115 -10.75 -0.43 5.65
CA SER A 115 -10.60 0.92 5.07
C SER A 115 -9.14 1.40 5.10
N MET A 116 -8.40 1.09 6.17
CA MET A 116 -7.02 1.55 6.40
C MET A 116 -6.06 1.15 5.28
N GLU A 117 -6.10 -0.11 4.81
CA GLU A 117 -5.19 -0.56 3.75
C GLU A 117 -5.54 0.07 2.40
N TYR A 118 -6.84 0.21 2.10
CA TYR A 118 -7.29 0.87 0.88
C TYR A 118 -6.93 2.36 0.87
N GLU A 119 -7.14 3.07 1.98
CA GLU A 119 -6.76 4.47 2.13
C GLU A 119 -5.25 4.67 1.96
N GLN A 120 -4.43 3.82 2.59
CA GLN A 120 -2.98 3.89 2.47
C GLN A 120 -2.51 3.65 1.03
N LEU A 121 -3.17 2.74 0.31
CA LEU A 121 -2.91 2.49 -1.10
C LEU A 121 -3.36 3.67 -1.97
N ALA A 122 -4.54 4.24 -1.71
CA ALA A 122 -5.05 5.42 -2.41
C ALA A 122 -4.11 6.64 -2.24
N LYS A 123 -3.64 6.91 -1.01
CA LYS A 123 -2.62 7.94 -0.74
C LYS A 123 -1.35 7.70 -1.56
N SER A 124 -0.84 6.46 -1.59
CA SER A 124 0.34 6.13 -2.40
C SER A 124 0.10 6.37 -3.90
N LEU A 125 -1.06 6.00 -4.43
CA LEU A 125 -1.39 6.20 -5.84
C LEU A 125 -1.53 7.67 -6.21
N ALA A 126 -2.17 8.47 -5.36
CA ALA A 126 -2.29 9.91 -5.52
C ALA A 126 -0.91 10.60 -5.56
N LEU A 127 -0.02 10.22 -4.64
CA LEU A 127 1.35 10.76 -4.56
C LEU A 127 2.15 10.51 -5.85
N HIS A 128 1.96 9.36 -6.49
CA HIS A 128 2.64 9.00 -7.75
C HIS A 128 1.84 9.36 -9.01
N LYS A 129 0.78 10.18 -8.88
CA LYS A 129 -0.08 10.64 -9.98
C LYS A 129 -0.72 9.48 -10.77
N LYS A 130 -0.91 8.32 -10.14
CA LYS A 130 -1.56 7.15 -10.72
C LYS A 130 -3.08 7.21 -10.49
N TYR A 131 -3.69 8.29 -10.95
CA TYR A 131 -5.08 8.63 -10.64
C TYR A 131 -6.10 7.60 -11.12
N GLU A 132 -5.92 7.02 -12.32
CA GLU A 132 -6.84 5.97 -12.80
C GLU A 132 -6.91 4.77 -11.86
N SER A 133 -5.75 4.30 -11.38
CA SER A 133 -5.67 3.21 -10.41
C SER A 133 -6.24 3.63 -9.05
N MET A 134 -6.01 4.88 -8.64
CA MET A 134 -6.56 5.42 -7.41
C MET A 134 -8.10 5.41 -7.44
N TRP A 135 -8.71 5.88 -8.53
CA TRP A 135 -10.17 5.85 -8.70
C TRP A 135 -10.75 4.44 -8.69
N LYS A 136 -10.04 3.47 -9.29
CA LYS A 136 -10.42 2.04 -9.18
C LYS A 136 -10.43 1.56 -7.73
N ILE A 137 -9.46 1.98 -6.93
CA ILE A 137 -9.40 1.65 -5.49
C ILE A 137 -10.55 2.30 -4.72
N LEU A 138 -10.82 3.59 -4.93
CA LEU A 138 -11.92 4.30 -4.29
C LEU A 138 -13.29 3.69 -4.65
N LYS A 139 -13.47 3.28 -5.90
CA LYS A 139 -14.67 2.56 -6.34
C LYS A 139 -14.82 1.21 -5.63
N GLN A 140 -13.72 0.45 -5.48
CA GLN A 140 -13.76 -0.81 -4.73
C GLN A 140 -14.12 -0.59 -3.25
N MET A 141 -13.63 0.48 -2.62
CA MET A 141 -14.06 0.83 -1.25
C MET A 141 -15.56 1.08 -1.19
N LYS A 142 -16.11 1.83 -2.15
CA LYS A 142 -17.56 2.05 -2.27
C LYS A 142 -18.34 0.75 -2.40
N ASP A 143 -17.91 -0.12 -3.31
CA ASP A 143 -18.58 -1.40 -3.59
C ASP A 143 -18.54 -2.33 -2.37
N LEU A 144 -17.56 -2.15 -1.48
CA LEU A 144 -17.42 -2.85 -0.19
C LEU A 144 -18.05 -2.11 0.99
N SER A 145 -18.72 -0.97 0.75
CA SER A 145 -19.28 -0.09 1.78
C SER A 145 -18.26 0.30 2.86
N LEU A 146 -17.02 0.56 2.45
CA LEU A 146 -15.95 1.05 3.32
C LEU A 146 -15.89 2.58 3.26
N ASP A 147 -15.84 3.20 4.43
CA ASP A 147 -15.72 4.65 4.55
C ASP A 147 -14.30 5.14 4.23
N ILE A 148 -14.21 6.40 3.82
CA ILE A 148 -12.94 7.12 3.66
C ILE A 148 -12.80 8.20 4.74
N SER A 149 -11.61 8.28 5.33
CA SER A 149 -11.28 9.33 6.30
C SER A 149 -11.12 10.69 5.61
N GLY A 150 -11.49 11.75 6.34
CA GLY A 150 -11.29 13.14 5.90
C GLY A 150 -9.81 13.45 5.64
N GLU A 151 -8.89 12.92 6.45
CA GLU A 151 -7.45 13.08 6.24
C GLU A 151 -7.00 12.52 4.89
N THR A 152 -7.49 11.34 4.51
CA THR A 152 -7.19 10.74 3.21
C THR A 152 -7.77 11.57 2.07
N LEU A 153 -8.99 12.07 2.23
CA LEU A 153 -9.62 12.94 1.24
C LEU A 153 -8.85 14.26 1.05
N CYS A 154 -8.48 14.95 2.14
CA CYS A 154 -7.64 16.16 2.12
C CYS A 154 -6.32 15.90 1.38
N PHE A 155 -5.63 14.82 1.72
CA PHE A 155 -4.35 14.49 1.10
C PHE A 155 -4.48 14.33 -0.42
N ILE A 156 -5.51 13.63 -0.89
CA ILE A 156 -5.71 13.43 -2.34
C ILE A 156 -6.09 14.74 -3.03
N ILE A 157 -6.95 15.57 -2.42
CA ILE A 157 -7.31 16.91 -2.93
C ILE A 157 -6.08 17.79 -3.06
N GLU A 158 -5.20 17.81 -2.07
CA GLU A 158 -3.93 18.54 -2.13
C GLU A 158 -3.01 18.02 -3.24
N GLN A 159 -2.94 16.70 -3.44
CA GLN A 159 -2.19 16.13 -4.56
C GLN A 159 -2.78 16.52 -5.92
N TYR A 160 -4.09 16.70 -6.03
CA TYR A 160 -4.71 17.19 -7.25
C TYR A 160 -4.40 18.67 -7.48
N GLY A 161 -4.54 19.52 -6.45
CA GLY A 161 -4.20 20.95 -6.51
C GLY A 161 -2.77 21.21 -6.96
N LYS A 162 -1.80 20.55 -6.29
CA LYS A 162 -0.36 20.65 -6.62
C LYS A 162 0.01 20.24 -8.04
N ASN A 163 -0.88 19.51 -8.72
CA ASN A 163 -0.66 19.03 -10.08
C ASN A 163 -1.58 19.70 -11.12
N GLY A 164 -2.32 20.75 -10.75
CA GLY A 164 -3.19 21.51 -11.64
C GLY A 164 -4.47 20.77 -12.05
N HIS A 165 -4.86 19.74 -11.33
CA HIS A 165 -5.98 18.84 -11.62
C HIS A 165 -7.21 19.16 -10.74
N VAL A 166 -7.60 20.43 -10.70
CA VAL A 166 -8.56 20.93 -9.72
C VAL A 166 -9.98 20.46 -10.00
N ASP A 167 -10.36 20.29 -11.27
CA ASP A 167 -11.66 19.70 -11.62
C ASP A 167 -11.84 18.32 -10.98
N GLN A 168 -10.78 17.50 -11.00
CA GLN A 168 -10.80 16.19 -10.34
C GLN A 168 -10.81 16.30 -8.80
N ALA A 169 -10.19 17.36 -8.23
CA ALA A 169 -10.27 17.63 -6.81
C ALA A 169 -11.72 17.96 -6.37
N VAL A 170 -12.42 18.77 -7.17
CA VAL A 170 -13.83 19.13 -6.96
C VAL A 170 -14.74 17.91 -7.13
N GLU A 171 -14.50 17.08 -8.14
CA GLU A 171 -15.24 15.83 -8.35
C GLU A 171 -15.07 14.87 -7.16
N LEU A 172 -13.83 14.71 -6.68
CA LEU A 172 -13.52 13.87 -5.52
C LEU A 172 -14.22 14.40 -4.26
N PHE A 173 -14.17 15.71 -4.03
CA PHE A 173 -14.81 16.36 -2.89
C PHE A 173 -16.32 16.15 -2.89
N ASN A 174 -16.99 16.45 -4.01
CA ASN A 174 -18.44 16.42 -4.13
C ASN A 174 -19.02 15.01 -4.28
N GLY A 175 -18.37 14.18 -5.09
CA GLY A 175 -18.84 12.84 -5.42
C GLY A 175 -18.40 11.82 -4.39
N VAL A 176 -17.09 11.64 -4.23
CA VAL A 176 -16.54 10.55 -3.41
C VAL A 176 -16.70 10.81 -1.93
N GLY A 177 -16.50 12.05 -1.46
CA GLY A 177 -16.67 12.39 -0.05
C GLY A 177 -18.06 12.02 0.47
N LYS A 178 -19.12 12.34 -0.28
CA LYS A 178 -20.50 12.03 0.09
C LYS A 178 -20.84 10.53 0.00
N ILE A 179 -20.23 9.84 -0.96
CA ILE A 179 -20.53 8.43 -1.25
C ILE A 179 -19.79 7.47 -0.32
N LEU A 180 -18.58 7.82 0.10
CA LEU A 180 -17.75 7.02 1.01
C LEU A 180 -17.90 7.45 2.49
N GLY A 181 -19.05 8.02 2.86
CA GLY A 181 -19.37 8.34 4.25
C GLY A 181 -18.50 9.42 4.91
N CYS A 182 -17.68 10.16 4.16
CA CYS A 182 -16.81 11.19 4.72
C CYS A 182 -17.62 12.43 5.08
N GLN A 183 -17.61 12.81 6.36
CA GLN A 183 -18.02 14.14 6.79
C GLN A 183 -17.04 15.15 6.19
N GLN A 184 -17.51 16.00 5.28
CA GLN A 184 -16.68 17.06 4.69
C GLN A 184 -16.38 18.11 5.79
N THR A 185 -15.29 17.91 6.53
CA THR A 185 -14.87 18.82 7.59
C THR A 185 -14.33 20.12 7.01
N VAL A 186 -14.23 21.15 7.85
CA VAL A 186 -13.64 22.46 7.49
C VAL A 186 -12.24 22.29 6.88
N GLU A 187 -11.49 21.29 7.32
CA GLU A 187 -10.16 20.96 6.80
C GLU A 187 -10.21 20.56 5.32
N VAL A 188 -11.17 19.71 4.93
CA VAL A 188 -11.34 19.27 3.53
C VAL A 188 -11.72 20.45 2.65
N TYR A 189 -12.60 21.33 3.13
CA TYR A 189 -12.95 22.58 2.43
C TYR A 189 -11.73 23.49 2.26
N ASN A 190 -10.91 23.66 3.29
CA ASN A 190 -9.70 24.48 3.22
C ASN A 190 -8.67 23.91 2.25
N SER A 191 -8.47 22.58 2.22
CA SER A 191 -7.60 21.93 1.24
C SER A 191 -8.10 22.15 -0.19
N LEU A 192 -9.41 22.12 -0.43
CA LEU A 192 -9.98 22.41 -1.75
C LEU A 192 -9.81 23.88 -2.15
N LEU A 193 -10.08 24.82 -1.22
CA LEU A 193 -9.88 26.25 -1.46
C LEU A 193 -8.42 26.56 -1.82
N HIS A 194 -7.48 25.94 -1.10
CA HIS A 194 -6.05 26.08 -1.39
C HIS A 194 -5.70 25.55 -2.78
N ALA A 195 -6.22 24.38 -3.15
CA ALA A 195 -6.02 23.80 -4.47
C ALA A 195 -6.56 24.71 -5.60
N LEU A 196 -7.73 25.32 -5.42
CA LEU A 196 -8.32 26.28 -6.35
C LEU A 196 -7.48 27.55 -6.48
N TYR A 197 -7.05 28.12 -5.35
CA TYR A 197 -6.22 29.32 -5.33
C TYR A 197 -4.86 29.11 -6.01
N GLU A 198 -4.23 27.95 -5.85
CA GLU A 198 -2.96 27.63 -6.51
C GLU A 198 -3.09 27.57 -8.04
N GLN A 199 -4.25 27.15 -8.57
CA GLN A 199 -4.46 27.06 -10.01
C GLN A 199 -4.62 28.42 -10.68
N GLU A 200 -5.28 29.39 -10.03
CA GLU A 200 -5.44 30.75 -10.57
C GLU A 200 -4.13 31.54 -10.65
N ARG A 201 -3.07 31.07 -9.99
CA ARG A 201 -1.74 31.72 -9.97
C ARG A 201 -0.77 31.22 -11.06
N VAL A 202 -1.17 30.23 -11.85
CA VAL A 202 -0.36 29.61 -12.93
C VAL A 202 -0.86 30.09 -14.29
#